data_AF-A0AA95LWS4-F1
#
_entry.id   AF-A0AA95LWS4-F1
#
_cell.length_a   1.000
_cell.length_b   1.000
_cell.length_c   1.000
_cell.angle_alpha   90.00
_cell.angle_beta   90.00
_cell.angle_gamma   90.00
#
_symmetry.space_group_name_H-M   'P 1'
#
loop_
_entity.id
_entity.type
_entity.pdbx_description
1 polymer ?
#
loop_
_entity_poly.entity_id
_entity_poly.type
_entity_poly.pdbx_seq_one_letter_code
_entity_poly.pdbx_strand_id
1 'polypeptide(L)'
;MRKVFAVFFVLALAFMSINSSTAMAYGSNESKLSLRWDDRITNYVFGTVPLYNGPGNPNVVGYVASQNVTVNQAWFLINTSLGPKWIGYNSDEVGLPQNYSAYTAELEVTGTRPLYNGPGNPNVVGYVAWQKVTVKQAWYLIDTSLGQKWIGYNV
;
A
#
# COMPACT_ATOMS: atom_id res chain seq x y z
N MET A 1 -11.47 14.21 -58.76
CA MET A 1 -10.83 13.22 -57.86
C MET A 1 -10.62 13.85 -56.49
N ARG A 2 -11.42 13.49 -55.48
CA ARG A 2 -11.23 13.96 -54.08
C ARG A 2 -10.29 13.00 -53.36
N LYS A 3 -9.18 13.51 -52.83
CA LYS A 3 -8.24 12.74 -52.01
C LYS A 3 -8.80 12.63 -50.60
N VAL A 4 -9.06 11.41 -50.14
CA VAL A 4 -9.43 11.10 -48.76
C VAL A 4 -8.12 10.95 -47.97
N PHE A 5 -7.92 11.78 -46.96
CA PHE A 5 -6.83 11.59 -46.00
C PHE A 5 -7.32 10.63 -44.91
N ALA A 6 -6.78 9.42 -44.90
CA ALA A 6 -6.96 8.50 -43.79
C ALA A 6 -6.06 8.94 -42.63
N VAL A 7 -6.67 9.30 -41.50
CA VAL A 7 -5.96 9.60 -40.25
C VAL A 7 -5.83 8.29 -39.48
N PHE A 8 -4.61 7.78 -39.34
CA PHE A 8 -4.30 6.65 -38.47
C PHE A 8 -4.20 7.15 -37.03
N PHE A 9 -5.17 6.79 -36.19
CA PHE A 9 -5.01 6.88 -34.74
C PHE A 9 -4.15 5.70 -34.27
N VAL A 10 -2.87 5.96 -34.03
CA VAL A 10 -2.03 5.03 -33.27
C VAL A 10 -2.40 5.20 -31.80
N LEU A 11 -3.06 4.17 -31.25
CA LEU A 11 -3.36 4.07 -29.83
C LEU A 11 -2.04 3.90 -29.07
N ALA A 12 -1.51 4.99 -28.51
CA ALA A 12 -0.36 4.91 -27.63
C ALA A 12 -0.80 4.26 -26.31
N LEU A 13 -0.55 2.96 -26.15
CA LEU A 13 -0.53 2.34 -24.82
C LEU A 13 0.65 2.94 -24.06
N ALA A 14 0.38 3.98 -23.28
CA ALA A 14 1.29 4.43 -22.24
C ALA A 14 1.31 3.34 -21.15
N PHE A 15 2.29 2.43 -21.25
CA PHE A 15 2.73 1.68 -20.08
C PHE A 15 3.35 2.71 -19.13
N MET A 16 2.54 3.26 -18.23
CA MET A 16 3.08 3.91 -17.03
C MET A 16 3.79 2.81 -16.25
N SER A 17 5.11 2.73 -16.44
CA SER A 17 5.97 2.00 -15.53
C SER A 17 5.63 2.50 -14.13
N ILE A 18 5.32 1.59 -13.24
CA ILE A 18 5.27 1.88 -11.81
C ILE A 18 6.73 2.11 -11.43
N ASN A 19 7.25 3.29 -11.76
CA ASN A 19 8.50 3.79 -11.21
C ASN A 19 8.22 3.88 -9.71
N SER A 20 8.73 2.90 -8.97
CA SER A 20 8.74 2.89 -7.52
C SER A 20 9.33 4.22 -7.07
N SER A 21 8.46 5.14 -6.65
CA SER A 21 8.87 6.47 -6.24
C SER A 21 9.81 6.32 -5.06
N THR A 22 11.06 6.66 -5.29
CA THR A 22 12.14 6.70 -4.31
C THR A 22 11.84 7.74 -3.25
N ALA A 23 11.26 7.31 -2.13
CA ALA A 23 11.35 7.90 -0.78
C ALA A 23 10.53 7.05 0.22
N MET A 24 10.75 5.74 0.30
CA MET A 24 10.09 4.91 1.33
C MET A 24 11.09 4.61 2.45
N ALA A 25 10.61 4.58 3.68
CA ALA A 25 11.43 4.20 4.83
C ALA A 25 12.02 2.79 4.60
N TYR A 26 13.27 2.60 5.01
CA TYR A 26 13.93 1.31 4.96
C TYR A 26 13.41 0.44 6.10
N GLY A 27 13.00 -0.80 5.80
CA GLY A 27 13.22 -1.90 6.72
C GLY A 27 12.01 -2.76 7.05
N SER A 28 12.34 -4.03 7.28
CA SER A 28 11.42 -5.13 7.56
C SER A 28 10.82 -5.08 8.96
N ASN A 29 11.31 -4.28 9.92
CA ASN A 29 10.68 -4.21 11.25
C ASN A 29 9.88 -2.92 11.46
N GLU A 30 10.15 -1.89 10.67
CA GLU A 30 9.60 -0.56 10.77
C GLU A 30 8.14 -0.52 10.32
N SER A 31 7.73 -1.44 9.44
CA SER A 31 6.35 -1.63 9.04
C SER A 31 5.53 -2.43 10.06
N LYS A 32 6.11 -2.91 11.18
CA LYS A 32 5.40 -3.74 12.15
C LYS A 32 4.12 -3.07 12.63
N LEU A 33 3.04 -3.82 12.60
CA LEU A 33 1.76 -3.45 13.20
C LEU A 33 1.66 -4.04 14.61
N SER A 34 0.95 -3.34 15.49
CA SER A 34 0.64 -3.79 16.84
C SER A 34 -0.82 -3.51 17.14
N LEU A 35 -1.44 -4.34 17.98
CA LEU A 35 -2.78 -4.09 18.49
C LEU A 35 -2.66 -3.42 19.86
N ARG A 36 -3.29 -2.26 20.02
CA ARG A 36 -3.38 -1.55 21.29
C ARG A 36 -4.53 -2.13 22.13
N TRP A 37 -4.53 -1.85 23.43
CA TRP A 37 -5.55 -2.34 24.38
C TRP A 37 -6.99 -1.88 24.05
N ASP A 38 -7.15 -0.85 23.23
CA ASP A 38 -8.43 -0.31 22.75
C ASP A 38 -8.80 -0.80 21.33
N ASP A 39 -8.26 -1.96 20.93
CA ASP A 39 -8.45 -2.60 19.63
C ASP A 39 -7.99 -1.76 18.42
N ARG A 40 -7.26 -0.67 18.64
CA ARG A 40 -6.68 0.12 17.55
C ARG A 40 -5.40 -0.52 17.04
N ILE A 41 -5.30 -0.62 15.72
CA ILE A 41 -4.05 -0.98 15.05
C ILE A 41 -3.11 0.23 15.09
N THR A 42 -1.88 0.01 15.51
CA THR A 42 -0.83 1.03 15.57
C THR A 42 0.43 0.59 14.85
N ASN A 43 1.20 1.56 14.37
CA ASN A 43 2.58 1.38 13.94
C ASN A 43 3.47 2.31 14.78
N TYR A 44 4.67 1.87 15.14
CA TYR A 44 5.67 2.75 15.75
C TYR A 44 6.57 3.28 14.63
N VAL A 45 6.50 4.59 14.39
CA VAL A 45 7.40 5.27 13.46
C VAL A 45 8.78 5.37 14.09
N PHE A 46 9.82 4.99 13.35
CA PHE A 46 11.22 5.17 13.74
C PHE A 46 11.85 6.33 12.98
N GLY A 47 12.51 7.24 13.71
CA GLY A 47 13.19 8.38 13.12
C GLY A 47 12.21 9.39 12.55
N THR A 48 12.50 9.88 11.34
CA THR A 48 11.65 10.84 10.63
C THR A 48 11.22 10.23 9.31
N VAL A 49 9.92 10.00 9.16
CA VAL A 49 9.34 9.35 7.97
C VAL A 49 8.53 10.38 7.15
N PRO A 50 8.65 10.40 5.81
CA PRO A 50 7.88 11.30 4.97
C PRO A 50 6.39 10.96 4.98
N LEU A 51 5.56 11.99 4.95
CA LEU A 51 4.10 11.90 4.79
C LEU A 51 3.71 12.18 3.35
N TYR A 52 2.73 11.40 2.86
CA TYR A 52 2.20 11.50 1.50
C TYR A 52 0.69 11.70 1.49
N ASN A 53 0.17 12.27 0.40
CA ASN A 53 -1.27 12.30 0.14
C ASN A 53 -1.80 10.96 -0.41
N GLY A 54 -0.93 10.04 -0.84
CA GLY A 54 -1.34 8.72 -1.31
C GLY A 54 -0.17 7.81 -1.69
N PRO A 55 -0.34 6.47 -1.69
CA PRO A 55 0.70 5.50 -2.04
C PRO A 55 1.24 5.55 -3.47
N GLY A 56 0.54 6.24 -4.38
CA GLY A 56 0.97 6.49 -5.75
C GLY A 56 1.42 7.93 -6.00
N ASN A 57 1.51 8.77 -4.95
CA ASN A 57 1.88 10.17 -5.06
C ASN A 57 3.29 10.38 -4.48
N PRO A 58 4.29 10.72 -5.30
CA PRO A 58 5.68 10.88 -4.85
C PRO A 58 5.90 12.16 -4.01
N ASN A 59 4.93 13.07 -3.96
CA ASN A 59 5.12 14.37 -3.32
C ASN A 59 5.02 14.25 -1.80
N VAL A 60 6.16 14.50 -1.14
CA VAL A 60 6.23 14.64 0.32
C VAL A 60 5.48 15.91 0.74
N VAL A 61 4.54 15.78 1.66
CA VAL A 61 3.71 16.89 2.18
C VAL A 61 3.96 17.20 3.65
N GLY A 62 4.87 16.48 4.28
CA GLY A 62 5.26 16.66 5.67
C GLY A 62 6.10 15.49 6.15
N TYR A 63 6.37 15.47 7.44
CA TYR A 63 7.12 14.40 8.09
C TYR A 63 6.48 14.06 9.42
N VAL A 64 6.63 12.80 9.82
CA VAL A 64 6.25 12.29 11.13
C VAL A 64 7.51 11.79 11.84
N ALA A 65 7.76 12.33 13.03
CA ALA A 65 8.87 11.91 13.88
C ALA A 65 8.50 10.67 14.72
N SER A 66 9.49 10.06 15.37
CA SER A 66 9.33 8.85 16.18
C SER A 66 8.16 8.93 17.15
N GLN A 67 7.13 8.11 16.94
CA GLN A 67 5.95 8.02 17.80
C GLN A 67 5.09 6.82 17.40
N ASN A 68 4.18 6.43 18.31
CA ASN A 68 3.09 5.54 17.93
C ASN A 68 2.03 6.31 17.14
N VAL A 69 1.66 5.79 15.98
CA VAL A 69 0.59 6.33 15.14
C VAL A 69 -0.55 5.33 15.03
N THR A 70 -1.79 5.83 14.98
CA THR A 70 -2.96 5.00 14.72
C THR A 70 -3.04 4.72 13.22
N VAL A 71 -3.26 3.46 12.85
CA VAL A 71 -3.39 3.01 11.46
C VAL A 71 -4.87 2.81 11.14
N ASN A 72 -5.40 3.68 10.28
CA ASN A 72 -6.80 3.67 9.88
C ASN A 72 -7.06 2.71 8.71
N GLN A 73 -6.05 2.54 7.84
CA GLN A 73 -6.04 1.60 6.73
C GLN A 73 -4.62 1.12 6.47
N ALA A 74 -4.49 -0.13 6.04
CA ALA A 74 -3.22 -0.73 5.61
C ALA A 74 -3.35 -1.34 4.22
N TRP A 75 -2.34 -1.14 3.39
CA TRP A 75 -2.27 -1.67 2.03
C TRP A 75 -0.94 -2.37 1.82
N PHE A 76 -1.00 -3.59 1.28
CA PHE A 76 0.18 -4.40 1.02
C PHE A 76 0.29 -4.72 -0.46
N LEU A 77 1.47 -4.51 -1.03
CA LEU A 77 1.81 -4.99 -2.36
C LEU A 77 2.32 -6.43 -2.25
N ILE A 78 1.62 -7.37 -2.85
CA ILE A 78 1.94 -8.81 -2.79
C ILE A 78 2.24 -9.36 -4.18
N ASN A 79 3.04 -10.43 -4.24
CA ASN A 79 3.21 -11.18 -5.49
C ASN A 79 2.00 -12.08 -5.75
N THR A 80 1.49 -12.05 -6.99
CA THR A 80 0.41 -12.95 -7.44
C THR A 80 0.74 -13.49 -8.83
N SER A 81 -0.03 -14.47 -9.30
CA SER A 81 0.06 -14.98 -10.68
C SER A 81 -0.26 -13.92 -11.75
N LEU A 82 -0.96 -12.84 -11.37
CA LEU A 82 -1.27 -11.68 -12.23
C LEU A 82 -0.19 -10.59 -12.15
N GLY A 83 0.98 -10.91 -11.58
CA GLY A 83 2.01 -9.95 -11.20
C GLY A 83 1.73 -9.29 -9.84
N PRO A 84 2.50 -8.27 -9.44
CA PRO A 84 2.28 -7.55 -8.20
C PRO A 84 0.87 -6.92 -8.15
N LYS A 85 0.18 -7.10 -7.02
CA LYS A 85 -1.16 -6.56 -6.78
C LYS A 85 -1.32 -6.10 -5.33
N TRP A 86 -2.21 -5.16 -5.13
CA TRP A 86 -2.49 -4.58 -3.82
C TRP A 86 -3.65 -5.27 -3.14
N ILE A 87 -3.53 -5.46 -1.82
CA ILE A 87 -4.62 -5.86 -0.93
C ILE A 87 -4.76 -4.85 0.20
N GLY A 88 -6.00 -4.50 0.54
CA GLY A 88 -6.35 -3.51 1.56
C GLY A 88 -6.91 -4.15 2.82
N TYR A 89 -6.68 -3.46 3.93
CA TYR A 89 -7.21 -3.76 5.25
C TYR A 89 -7.66 -2.47 5.94
N ASN A 90 -8.78 -2.52 6.64
CA ASN A 90 -9.32 -1.43 7.45
C ASN A 90 -8.94 -1.59 8.93
N SER A 91 -9.16 -0.53 9.72
CA SER A 91 -8.81 -0.48 11.14
C SER A 91 -9.58 -1.45 12.04
N ASP A 92 -10.75 -1.92 11.61
CA ASP A 92 -11.55 -2.92 12.31
C ASP A 92 -11.03 -4.36 12.15
N GLU A 93 -10.03 -4.55 11.29
CA GLU A 93 -9.44 -5.87 11.02
C GLU A 93 -8.34 -6.22 12.03
N VAL A 94 -8.73 -6.30 13.31
CA VAL A 94 -7.83 -6.45 14.48
C VAL A 94 -6.92 -7.68 14.45
N GLY A 95 -7.19 -8.66 13.57
CA GLY A 95 -6.32 -9.82 13.34
C GLY A 95 -5.09 -9.49 12.48
N LEU A 96 -5.08 -8.37 11.74
CA LEU A 96 -4.00 -8.00 10.83
C LEU A 96 -2.60 -7.96 11.50
N PRO A 97 -2.42 -7.38 12.71
CA PRO A 97 -1.13 -7.39 13.39
C PRO A 97 -0.56 -8.79 13.68
N GLN A 98 -1.41 -9.81 13.79
CA GLN A 98 -0.99 -11.21 13.99
C GLN A 98 -0.70 -11.91 12.65
N ASN A 99 -1.43 -11.52 11.61
CA ASN A 99 -1.31 -12.12 10.29
C ASN A 99 -0.14 -11.54 9.47
N TYR A 100 0.35 -10.34 9.82
CA TYR A 100 1.46 -9.69 9.14
C TYR A 100 2.76 -9.79 9.96
N SER A 101 3.72 -10.55 9.45
CA SER A 101 5.09 -10.58 9.95
C SER A 101 5.94 -9.63 9.11
N ALA A 102 6.21 -8.45 9.68
CA ALA A 102 7.12 -7.49 9.07
C ALA A 102 8.52 -8.11 8.89
N TYR A 103 9.03 -8.78 9.93
CA TYR A 103 10.38 -9.37 9.95
C TYR A 103 10.64 -10.36 8.80
N THR A 104 9.66 -11.20 8.47
CA THR A 104 9.77 -12.18 7.36
C THR A 104 9.16 -11.68 6.06
N ALA A 105 8.61 -10.47 6.03
CA ALA A 105 7.83 -9.94 4.91
C ALA A 105 6.68 -10.85 4.48
N GLU A 106 6.04 -11.54 5.43
CA GLU A 106 4.96 -12.50 5.17
C GLU A 106 3.63 -11.97 5.67
N LEU A 107 2.59 -12.20 4.88
CA LEU A 107 1.21 -11.92 5.25
C LEU A 107 0.39 -13.18 5.06
N GLU A 108 -0.22 -13.65 6.15
CA GLU A 108 -1.26 -14.67 6.08
C GLU A 108 -2.57 -14.01 5.65
N VAL A 109 -2.92 -14.20 4.38
CA VAL A 109 -4.23 -13.78 3.88
C VAL A 109 -5.26 -14.73 4.46
N THR A 110 -6.19 -14.20 5.24
CA THR A 110 -7.34 -14.96 5.76
C THR A 110 -8.55 -14.79 4.85
N GLY A 111 -9.24 -15.89 4.53
CA GLY A 111 -10.40 -15.88 3.64
C GLY A 111 -10.05 -15.54 2.19
N THR A 112 -11.04 -15.05 1.44
CA THR A 112 -10.85 -14.57 0.06
C THR A 112 -10.81 -13.06 0.06
N ARG A 113 -9.73 -12.46 -0.49
CA ARG A 113 -9.57 -11.01 -0.57
C ARG A 113 -9.50 -10.49 -1.99
N PRO A 114 -10.09 -9.31 -2.27
CA PRO A 114 -9.97 -8.65 -3.57
C PRO A 114 -8.55 -8.14 -3.82
N LEU A 115 -8.11 -8.23 -5.07
CA LEU A 115 -6.86 -7.71 -5.59
C LEU A 115 -7.12 -6.42 -6.37
N TYR A 116 -6.22 -5.45 -6.22
CA TYR A 116 -6.30 -4.14 -6.87
C TYR A 116 -5.02 -3.77 -7.60
N ASN A 117 -5.13 -2.90 -8.61
CA ASN A 117 -3.97 -2.32 -9.29
C ASN A 117 -3.32 -1.15 -8.52
N GLY A 118 -3.96 -0.67 -7.45
CA GLY A 118 -3.42 0.40 -6.59
C GLY A 118 -4.23 0.53 -5.30
N PRO A 119 -3.65 1.11 -4.23
CA PRO A 119 -4.38 1.40 -3.00
C PRO A 119 -5.55 2.34 -3.23
N GLY A 120 -6.71 2.01 -2.66
CA GLY A 120 -7.95 2.80 -2.79
C GLY A 120 -8.59 2.75 -4.18
N ASN A 121 -8.09 1.93 -5.11
CA ASN A 121 -8.72 1.74 -6.41
C ASN A 121 -10.05 0.96 -6.24
N PRO A 122 -11.19 1.46 -6.73
CA PRO A 122 -12.47 0.76 -6.58
C PRO A 122 -12.59 -0.51 -7.44
N ASN A 123 -11.74 -0.65 -8.47
CA ASN A 123 -11.86 -1.74 -9.44
C ASN A 123 -11.08 -2.98 -8.97
N VAL A 124 -11.82 -4.02 -8.60
CA VAL A 124 -11.28 -5.35 -8.30
C VAL A 124 -10.80 -6.00 -9.60
N VAL A 125 -9.55 -6.48 -9.60
CA VAL A 125 -8.92 -7.12 -10.77
C VAL A 125 -8.65 -8.62 -10.58
N GLY A 126 -9.00 -9.15 -9.42
CA GLY A 126 -8.85 -10.56 -9.08
C GLY A 126 -9.11 -10.80 -7.61
N TYR A 127 -8.85 -12.04 -7.17
CA TYR A 127 -8.96 -12.42 -5.77
C TYR A 127 -7.78 -13.30 -5.38
N VAL A 128 -7.40 -13.22 -4.11
CA VAL A 128 -6.43 -14.11 -3.47
C VAL A 128 -7.15 -14.89 -2.39
N ALA A 129 -7.09 -16.22 -2.46
CA ALA A 129 -7.62 -17.11 -1.44
C ALA A 129 -6.65 -17.25 -0.26
N TRP A 130 -7.10 -17.92 0.81
CA TRP A 130 -6.29 -18.13 2.01
C TRP A 130 -4.94 -18.76 1.66
N GLN A 131 -3.88 -18.01 1.89
CA GLN A 131 -2.51 -18.47 1.78
C GLN A 131 -1.55 -17.48 2.46
N LYS A 132 -0.32 -17.90 2.68
CA LYS A 132 0.78 -16.98 3.00
C LYS A 132 1.32 -16.38 1.72
N VAL A 133 1.52 -15.07 1.72
CA VAL A 133 2.09 -14.32 0.58
C VAL A 133 3.27 -13.47 1.05
N THR A 134 4.21 -13.24 0.14
CA THR A 134 5.30 -12.29 0.37
C THR A 134 4.83 -10.86 0.08
N VAL A 135 5.07 -9.97 1.03
CA VAL A 135 4.84 -8.52 0.95
C VAL A 135 6.10 -7.85 0.41
N LYS A 136 5.93 -6.94 -0.54
CA LYS A 136 7.02 -6.09 -1.09
C LYS A 136 6.98 -4.67 -0.55
N GLN A 137 5.77 -4.18 -0.27
CA GLN A 137 5.54 -2.83 0.22
C GLN A 137 4.36 -2.83 1.18
N ALA A 138 4.43 -1.97 2.19
CA ALA A 138 3.34 -1.70 3.11
C ALA A 138 3.09 -0.19 3.16
N TRP A 139 1.81 0.19 3.12
CA TRP A 139 1.37 1.58 3.19
C TRP A 139 0.27 1.74 4.22
N TYR A 140 0.43 2.71 5.12
CA TYR A 140 -0.49 2.95 6.23
C TYR A 140 -1.07 4.35 6.15
N LEU A 141 -2.39 4.45 6.23
CA LEU A 141 -3.10 5.70 6.42
C LEU A 141 -3.13 6.00 7.93
N ILE A 142 -2.55 7.11 8.33
CA ILE A 142 -2.39 7.50 9.73
C ILE A 142 -3.01 8.87 10.01
N ASP A 143 -3.41 9.10 11.26
CA ASP A 143 -3.83 10.43 11.71
C ASP A 143 -2.63 11.33 11.99
N THR A 144 -2.69 12.56 11.50
CA THR A 144 -1.66 13.59 11.73
C THR A 144 -2.33 14.95 11.97
N SER A 145 -1.55 15.94 12.42
CA SER A 145 -2.03 17.33 12.53
C SER A 145 -2.41 17.96 11.18
N LEU A 146 -1.96 17.39 10.07
CA LEU A 146 -2.29 17.81 8.70
C LEU A 146 -3.53 17.06 8.14
N GLY A 147 -4.28 16.38 9.01
CA GLY A 147 -5.29 15.40 8.64
C GLY A 147 -4.68 14.04 8.30
N GLN A 148 -5.49 13.13 7.76
CA GLN A 148 -5.01 11.79 7.40
C GLN A 148 -3.94 11.86 6.30
N LYS A 149 -2.85 11.10 6.49
CA LYS A 149 -1.71 11.02 5.57
C LYS A 149 -1.16 9.61 5.51
N TRP A 150 -0.44 9.32 4.44
CA TRP A 150 0.15 8.02 4.19
C TRP A 150 1.63 7.97 4.55
N ILE A 151 2.06 6.86 5.14
CA ILE A 151 3.47 6.46 5.27
C ILE A 151 3.69 5.13 4.54
N GLY A 152 4.89 4.94 3.98
CA GLY A 152 5.21 3.78 3.14
C GLY A 152 6.54 3.14 3.50
N TYR A 153 6.60 1.81 3.38
CA TYR A 153 7.74 0.97 3.71
C TYR A 153 8.08 0.03 2.54
N ASN A 154 9.38 -0.16 2.28
CA ASN A 154 9.87 -1.32 1.53
C ASN A 154 10.10 -2.45 2.52
N VAL A 155 9.56 -3.64 2.20
CA VAL A 155 9.62 -4.83 3.05
C VAL A 155 10.40 -5.93 2.34
#